data_AF-A0A7C4WIZ9-F1
#
_entry.id   AF-A0A7C4WIZ9-F1
#
_cell.length_a   1.000
_cell.length_b   1.000
_cell.length_c   1.000
_cell.angle_alpha   90.00
_cell.angle_beta   90.00
_cell.angle_gamma   90.00
#
_symmetry.space_group_name_H-M   'P 1'
#
loop_
_entity.id
_entity.type
_entity.pdbx_description
1 polymer ?
#
loop_
_entity_poly.entity_id
_entity_poly.type
_entity_poly.pdbx_seq_one_letter_code
_entity_poly.pdbx_strand_id
1 'polypeptide(L)'
;MESHLYNTNLLPLLIHIFGRDSVYRDLDPKKLQLRTCIVDSSLLLPHEGVEKSRLELLIKVIERSGYVKHPITVDARTFIILDGHHRFKALEELGIKYVPVFFVDYVEEYVDVKPFRKDIHVSKYSVISKVYIEKGVYPPRTTRHIFSGILLPTSYIQLETLRELNGKSSPLLKIPSIICPTENSTSRRTS
;
A
#
# COMPACT_ATOMS: atom_id res chain seq x y z
N MET A 1 -10.94 27.48 15.33
CA MET A 1 -11.65 26.21 15.65
C MET A 1 -12.47 25.66 14.48
N GLU A 2 -12.44 26.27 13.28
CA GLU A 2 -13.28 25.87 12.14
C GLU A 2 -12.65 24.87 11.14
N SER A 3 -11.35 24.58 11.24
CA SER A 3 -10.66 23.71 10.27
C SER A 3 -10.95 22.22 10.41
N HIS A 4 -11.54 21.78 11.53
CA HIS A 4 -11.84 20.37 11.78
C HIS A 4 -13.19 19.89 11.22
N LEU A 5 -14.17 20.78 11.02
CA LEU A 5 -15.51 20.38 10.53
C LEU A 5 -15.60 20.27 8.99
N TYR A 6 -14.75 20.98 8.24
CA TYR A 6 -14.79 20.93 6.76
C TYR A 6 -14.09 19.70 6.17
N ASN A 7 -13.12 19.14 6.89
CA ASN A 7 -12.30 18.04 6.38
C ASN A 7 -12.99 16.67 6.48
N THR A 8 -13.89 16.49 7.46
CA THR A 8 -14.64 15.26 7.70
C THR A 8 -15.70 14.96 6.63
N ASN A 9 -16.25 15.97 5.94
CA ASN A 9 -17.25 15.76 4.90
C ASN A 9 -16.68 15.52 3.50
N LEU A 10 -15.43 15.93 3.24
CA LEU A 10 -14.80 15.78 1.92
C LEU A 10 -14.10 14.43 1.75
N LEU A 11 -13.54 13.86 2.81
CA LEU A 11 -12.85 12.57 2.71
C LEU A 11 -13.78 11.42 2.29
N PRO A 12 -14.97 11.23 2.89
CA PRO A 12 -15.94 10.25 2.42
C PRO A 12 -16.38 10.51 0.97
N LEU A 13 -16.52 11.77 0.56
CA LEU A 13 -16.90 12.15 -0.79
C LEU A 13 -15.79 11.82 -1.81
N LEU A 14 -14.54 12.18 -1.54
CA LEU A 14 -13.41 11.83 -2.39
C LEU A 14 -13.26 10.31 -2.53
N ILE A 15 -13.57 9.57 -1.47
CA ILE A 15 -13.54 8.11 -1.51
C ILE A 15 -14.74 7.54 -2.23
N HIS A 16 -15.90 8.17 -2.17
CA HIS A 16 -17.02 7.80 -3.02
C HIS A 16 -16.71 8.05 -4.51
N ILE A 17 -16.05 9.16 -4.82
CA ILE A 17 -15.69 9.54 -6.20
C ILE A 17 -14.54 8.68 -6.74
N PHE A 18 -13.46 8.54 -5.96
CA PHE A 18 -12.18 7.95 -6.39
C PHE A 18 -11.85 6.60 -5.74
N GLY A 19 -12.60 6.17 -4.74
CA GLY A 19 -12.43 4.86 -4.14
C GLY A 19 -12.92 3.74 -5.05
N ARG A 20 -12.49 2.53 -4.73
CA ARG A 20 -12.67 1.31 -5.53
C ARG A 20 -14.08 1.01 -6.04
N ASP A 21 -15.17 1.44 -5.40
CA ASP A 21 -16.53 1.17 -5.92
C ASP A 21 -16.74 1.75 -7.34
N SER A 22 -16.03 2.84 -7.69
CA SER A 22 -16.07 3.44 -9.04
C SER A 22 -15.02 2.87 -10.00
N VAL A 23 -13.90 2.30 -9.51
CA VAL A 23 -12.76 1.85 -10.33
C VAL A 23 -12.68 0.32 -10.48
N TYR A 24 -13.06 -0.46 -9.46
CA TYR A 24 -13.03 -1.93 -9.41
C TYR A 24 -14.26 -2.48 -8.65
N ARG A 25 -15.42 -2.53 -9.33
CA ARG A 25 -16.76 -2.84 -8.78
C ARG A 25 -16.88 -4.10 -7.91
N ASP A 26 -16.00 -5.09 -8.06
CA ASP A 26 -16.10 -6.38 -7.36
C ASP A 26 -15.15 -6.51 -6.15
N LEU A 27 -14.35 -5.49 -5.83
CA LEU A 27 -13.39 -5.49 -4.71
C LEU A 27 -13.95 -4.75 -3.49
N ASP A 28 -14.41 -5.51 -2.49
CA ASP A 28 -14.83 -4.97 -1.20
C ASP A 28 -13.60 -4.62 -0.32
N PRO A 29 -13.34 -3.32 -0.01
CA PRO A 29 -12.21 -2.91 0.83
C PRO A 29 -12.22 -3.56 2.21
N LYS A 30 -13.41 -3.86 2.78
CA LYS A 30 -13.52 -4.52 4.09
C LYS A 30 -12.98 -5.94 4.07
N LYS A 31 -12.99 -6.61 2.91
CA LYS A 31 -12.40 -7.95 2.76
C LYS A 31 -10.87 -7.91 2.70
N LEU A 32 -10.28 -6.78 2.34
CA LEU A 32 -8.83 -6.60 2.19
C LEU A 32 -8.18 -5.98 3.42
N GLN A 33 -8.91 -5.13 4.14
CA GLN A 33 -8.42 -4.43 5.32
C GLN A 33 -7.77 -5.40 6.31
N LEU A 34 -6.60 -4.99 6.82
CA LEU A 34 -5.74 -5.76 7.72
C LEU A 34 -5.30 -7.12 7.18
N ARG A 35 -5.20 -7.26 5.85
CA ARG A 35 -4.64 -8.44 5.20
C ARG A 35 -3.37 -8.10 4.41
N THR A 36 -2.43 -9.04 4.45
CA THR A 36 -1.32 -9.07 3.51
C THR A 36 -1.78 -9.75 2.23
N CYS A 37 -1.60 -9.11 1.09
CA CYS A 37 -1.84 -9.69 -0.23
C CYS A 37 -0.62 -9.40 -1.13
N ILE A 38 -0.54 -10.06 -2.28
CA ILE A 38 0.42 -9.76 -3.34
C ILE A 38 -0.37 -9.12 -4.47
N VAL A 39 0.08 -7.96 -4.96
CA VAL A 39 -0.63 -7.22 -6.00
C VAL A 39 0.25 -6.85 -7.17
N ASP A 40 -0.35 -6.65 -8.34
CA ASP A 40 0.36 -6.05 -9.47
C ASP A 40 0.79 -4.62 -9.11
N SER A 41 2.07 -4.31 -9.30
CA SER A 41 2.67 -3.02 -8.95
C SER A 41 2.02 -1.84 -9.68
N SER A 42 1.45 -2.07 -10.86
CA SER A 42 0.73 -1.05 -11.63
C SER A 42 -0.54 -0.51 -10.94
N LEU A 43 -1.05 -1.23 -9.94
CA LEU A 43 -2.18 -0.76 -9.13
C LEU A 43 -1.78 0.27 -8.08
N LEU A 44 -0.50 0.31 -7.70
CA LEU A 44 -0.05 1.10 -6.56
C LEU A 44 0.27 2.53 -6.96
N LEU A 45 -0.25 3.47 -6.17
CA LEU A 45 -0.09 4.90 -6.42
C LEU A 45 0.83 5.52 -5.36
N PRO A 46 2.07 5.89 -5.70
CA PRO A 46 2.92 6.62 -4.78
C PRO A 46 2.39 8.05 -4.61
N HIS A 47 2.34 8.56 -3.38
CA HIS A 47 2.10 9.98 -3.10
C HIS A 47 3.38 10.75 -2.72
N GLU A 48 4.51 10.05 -2.58
CA GLU A 48 5.83 10.63 -2.28
C GLU A 48 6.89 10.08 -3.24
N GLY A 49 7.89 10.91 -3.52
CA GLY A 49 9.14 10.47 -4.13
C GLY A 49 10.03 9.67 -3.17
N VAL A 50 11.17 9.22 -3.69
CA VAL A 50 12.19 8.47 -2.92
C VAL A 50 13.53 9.20 -2.90
N GLU A 51 14.34 8.94 -1.87
CA GLU A 51 15.71 9.41 -1.78
C GLU A 51 16.65 8.39 -2.44
N LYS A 52 17.43 8.83 -3.44
CA LYS A 52 18.30 7.96 -4.26
C LYS A 52 19.26 7.11 -3.42
N SER A 53 19.94 7.71 -2.44
CA SER A 53 20.89 7.02 -1.56
C SER A 53 20.24 5.88 -0.76
N ARG A 54 19.03 6.11 -0.23
CA ARG A 54 18.26 5.11 0.51
C ARG A 54 17.74 4.02 -0.40
N LEU A 55 17.31 4.38 -1.61
CA LEU A 55 16.86 3.43 -2.62
C LEU A 55 17.99 2.47 -3.00
N GLU A 56 19.16 2.98 -3.36
CA GLU A 56 20.33 2.17 -3.73
C GLU A 56 20.78 1.22 -2.61
N LEU A 57 20.77 1.70 -1.36
CA LEU A 57 21.07 0.87 -0.20
C LEU A 57 20.03 -0.24 -0.03
N LEU A 58 18.74 0.10 -0.17
CA LEU A 58 17.64 -0.83 0.03
C LEU A 58 17.63 -1.93 -1.04
N ILE A 59 17.93 -1.60 -2.29
CA ILE A 59 18.08 -2.58 -3.38
C ILE A 59 19.14 -3.62 -2.98
N LYS A 60 20.34 -3.17 -2.60
CA LYS A 60 21.42 -4.07 -2.15
C LYS A 60 21.03 -4.94 -0.96
N VAL A 61 20.28 -4.38 0.00
CA VAL A 61 19.80 -5.13 1.17
C VAL A 61 18.80 -6.21 0.75
N ILE A 62 17.84 -5.89 -0.12
CA ILE A 62 16.84 -6.83 -0.61
C ILE A 62 17.51 -7.94 -1.42
N GLU A 63 18.42 -7.61 -2.34
CA GLU A 63 19.17 -8.60 -3.13
C GLU A 63 20.01 -9.51 -2.25
N ARG A 64 20.76 -8.96 -1.30
CA ARG A 64 21.63 -9.75 -0.41
C ARG A 64 20.84 -10.65 0.53
N SER A 65 19.72 -10.16 1.05
CA SER A 65 18.88 -10.95 1.96
C SER A 65 18.02 -11.97 1.23
N GLY A 66 17.69 -11.72 -0.04
CA GLY A 66 16.85 -12.59 -0.87
C GLY A 66 15.36 -12.52 -0.55
N TYR A 67 14.92 -11.60 0.31
CA TYR A 67 13.51 -11.50 0.71
C TYR A 67 13.02 -10.07 0.95
N VAL A 68 11.71 -9.90 0.86
CA VAL A 68 10.99 -8.68 1.26
C VAL A 68 10.51 -8.85 2.69
N LYS A 69 11.20 -8.20 3.63
CA LYS A 69 10.92 -8.32 5.07
C LYS A 69 9.53 -7.83 5.45
N HIS A 70 9.15 -6.66 4.96
CA HIS A 70 7.92 -5.98 5.31
C HIS A 70 7.13 -5.65 4.03
N PRO A 71 5.81 -5.93 3.99
CA PRO A 71 4.96 -5.55 2.88
C PRO A 71 4.77 -4.02 2.81
N ILE A 72 4.46 -3.50 1.62
CA ILE A 72 4.15 -2.07 1.42
C ILE A 72 2.78 -1.80 2.06
N THR A 73 2.65 -0.79 2.92
CA THR A 73 1.34 -0.46 3.51
C THR A 73 0.55 0.39 2.53
N VAL A 74 -0.66 -0.04 2.21
CA VAL A 74 -1.46 0.52 1.10
C VAL A 74 -2.89 0.78 1.56
N ASP A 75 -3.46 1.90 1.14
CA ASP A 75 -4.88 2.16 1.36
C ASP A 75 -5.75 1.20 0.52
N ALA A 76 -6.65 0.48 1.18
CA ALA A 76 -7.54 -0.50 0.59
C ALA A 76 -8.61 0.13 -0.31
N ARG A 77 -8.81 1.44 -0.28
CA ARG A 77 -9.82 2.10 -1.14
C ARG A 77 -9.20 2.68 -2.40
N THR A 78 -8.02 3.30 -2.27
CA THR A 78 -7.37 4.05 -3.34
C THR A 78 -6.09 3.44 -3.88
N PHE A 79 -5.54 2.43 -3.22
CA PHE A 79 -4.19 1.90 -3.47
C PHE A 79 -3.05 2.91 -3.36
N ILE A 80 -3.30 4.05 -2.71
CA ILE A 80 -2.21 4.96 -2.36
C ILE A 80 -1.27 4.24 -1.39
N ILE A 81 0.03 4.29 -1.69
CA ILE A 81 1.07 3.76 -0.82
C ILE A 81 1.17 4.68 0.41
N LEU A 82 0.82 4.18 1.59
CA LEU A 82 0.91 4.96 2.83
C LEU A 82 2.30 4.83 3.46
N ASP A 83 2.92 3.66 3.36
CA ASP A 83 4.30 3.46 3.81
C ASP A 83 5.05 2.48 2.92
N GLY A 84 6.34 2.74 2.71
CA GLY A 84 7.23 1.86 1.94
C GLY A 84 7.51 2.30 0.51
N HIS A 85 7.46 3.59 0.16
CA HIS A 85 7.78 4.09 -1.20
C HIS A 85 9.16 3.65 -1.69
N HIS A 86 10.17 3.67 -0.83
CA HIS A 86 11.50 3.18 -1.18
C HIS A 86 11.49 1.66 -1.47
N ARG A 87 10.71 0.88 -0.69
CA ARG A 87 10.55 -0.57 -0.90
C ARG A 87 9.85 -0.85 -2.22
N PHE A 88 8.76 -0.12 -2.49
CA PHE A 88 8.06 -0.19 -3.77
C PHE A 88 9.01 0.09 -4.94
N LYS A 89 9.72 1.23 -4.89
CA LYS A 89 10.63 1.62 -5.97
C LYS A 89 11.81 0.64 -6.14
N ALA A 90 12.35 0.12 -5.04
CA ALA A 90 13.39 -0.90 -5.08
C ALA A 90 12.91 -2.19 -5.77
N LEU A 91 11.67 -2.63 -5.48
CA LEU A 91 11.09 -3.80 -6.12
C LEU A 91 10.83 -3.56 -7.61
N GLU A 92 10.37 -2.37 -8.00
CA GLU A 92 10.26 -1.99 -9.41
C GLU A 92 11.62 -2.05 -10.14
N GLU A 93 12.68 -1.49 -9.54
CA GLU A 93 14.03 -1.50 -10.14
C GLU A 93 14.63 -2.92 -10.21
N LEU A 94 14.20 -3.81 -9.32
CA LEU A 94 14.53 -5.25 -9.36
C LEU A 94 13.66 -6.06 -10.34
N GLY A 95 12.77 -5.39 -11.10
CA GLY A 95 11.89 -6.03 -12.09
C GLY A 95 10.78 -6.88 -11.46
N ILE A 96 10.43 -6.65 -10.19
CA ILE A 96 9.35 -7.36 -9.52
C ILE A 96 8.01 -6.70 -9.87
N LYS A 97 7.16 -7.45 -10.59
CA LYS A 97 5.83 -6.98 -11.01
C LYS A 97 4.80 -7.18 -9.91
N TYR A 98 4.87 -8.30 -9.20
CA TYR A 98 3.92 -8.62 -8.13
C TYR A 98 4.55 -8.35 -6.77
N VAL A 99 4.00 -7.40 -6.04
CA VAL A 99 4.59 -6.88 -4.79
C VAL A 99 3.72 -7.21 -3.58
N PRO A 100 4.33 -7.53 -2.43
CA PRO A 100 3.58 -7.77 -1.21
C PRO A 100 3.11 -6.46 -0.59
N VAL A 101 1.82 -6.39 -0.28
CA VAL A 101 1.15 -5.23 0.32
C VAL A 101 0.38 -5.64 1.55
N PHE A 102 0.29 -4.74 2.52
CA PHE A 102 -0.61 -4.85 3.66
C PHE A 102 -1.65 -3.76 3.54
N PHE A 103 -2.90 -4.17 3.36
CA PHE A 103 -4.00 -3.24 3.17
C PHE A 103 -4.50 -2.72 4.52
N VAL A 104 -4.69 -1.42 4.58
CA VAL A 104 -5.39 -0.72 5.67
C VAL A 104 -6.47 0.16 5.06
N ASP A 105 -7.48 0.53 5.81
CA ASP A 105 -8.45 1.51 5.37
C ASP A 105 -8.03 2.89 5.87
N TYR A 106 -7.62 3.76 4.95
CA TYR A 106 -7.07 5.07 5.30
C TYR A 106 -8.09 6.00 5.95
N VAL A 107 -9.40 5.75 5.81
CA VAL A 107 -10.45 6.55 6.47
C VAL A 107 -10.47 6.32 7.97
N GLU A 108 -10.24 5.08 8.36
CA GLU A 108 -10.42 4.63 9.73
C GLU A 108 -9.52 5.39 10.70
N GLU A 109 -10.01 5.56 11.93
CA GLU A 109 -9.35 6.36 12.96
C GLU A 109 -8.00 5.77 13.41
N TYR A 110 -7.80 4.47 13.21
CA TYR A 110 -6.53 3.82 13.51
C TYR A 110 -5.41 4.23 12.57
N VAL A 111 -5.70 4.87 11.44
CA VAL A 111 -4.68 5.48 10.58
C VAL A 111 -4.72 6.99 10.77
N ASP A 112 -3.61 7.59 11.17
CA ASP A 112 -3.42 9.04 11.22
C ASP A 112 -2.25 9.44 10.32
N VAL A 113 -2.17 10.72 9.96
CA VAL A 113 -1.07 11.26 9.18
C VAL A 113 -0.59 12.56 9.81
N LYS A 114 0.74 12.66 9.98
CA LYS A 114 1.41 13.87 10.44
C LYS A 114 2.45 14.31 9.42
N PRO A 115 2.77 15.61 9.34
CA PRO A 115 3.88 16.05 8.51
C PRO A 115 5.22 15.60 9.11
N PHE A 116 6.13 15.12 8.27
CA PHE A 116 7.55 15.01 8.63
C PHE A 116 8.26 16.36 8.53
N ARG A 117 7.77 17.23 7.64
CA ARG A 117 8.32 18.53 7.29
C ARG A 117 7.42 19.64 7.81
N LYS A 118 7.93 20.53 8.67
CA LYS A 118 7.11 21.57 9.31
C LYS A 118 6.55 22.60 8.32
N ASP A 119 7.20 22.76 7.17
CA ASP A 119 6.82 23.65 6.07
C ASP A 119 5.66 23.12 5.21
N ILE A 120 5.28 21.85 5.35
CA ILE A 120 4.23 21.24 4.53
C ILE A 120 3.08 20.80 5.43
N HIS A 121 1.90 21.38 5.22
CA HIS A 121 0.69 20.88 5.87
C HIS A 121 0.27 19.55 5.23
N VAL A 122 -0.02 18.56 6.08
CA VAL A 122 -0.42 17.22 5.66
C VAL A 122 -1.70 16.82 6.38
N SER A 123 -2.66 16.32 5.61
CA SER A 123 -3.88 15.67 6.07
C SER A 123 -4.21 14.48 5.16
N LYS A 124 -5.12 13.59 5.59
CA LYS A 124 -5.59 12.47 4.74
C LYS A 124 -6.13 12.98 3.40
N TYR A 125 -6.89 14.08 3.45
CA TYR A 125 -7.39 14.78 2.28
C TYR A 125 -6.26 15.23 1.36
N SER A 126 -5.24 15.94 1.89
CA SER A 126 -4.17 16.47 1.04
C SER A 126 -3.36 15.36 0.36
N VAL A 127 -3.19 14.20 1.01
CA VAL A 127 -2.57 13.01 0.40
C VAL A 127 -3.38 12.48 -0.79
N ILE A 128 -4.70 12.32 -0.62
CA ILE A 128 -5.58 11.85 -1.70
C ILE A 128 -5.64 12.88 -2.83
N SER A 129 -5.81 14.16 -2.50
CA SER A 129 -5.83 15.26 -3.48
C SER A 129 -4.53 15.34 -4.27
N LYS A 130 -3.37 15.15 -3.62
CA LYS A 130 -2.08 15.15 -4.30
C LYS A 130 -2.02 14.11 -5.42
N VAL A 131 -2.51 12.90 -5.16
CA VAL A 131 -2.49 11.80 -6.13
C VAL A 131 -3.58 11.94 -7.18
N TYR A 132 -4.83 12.17 -6.78
CA TYR A 132 -5.98 12.09 -7.69
C TYR A 132 -6.34 13.38 -8.38
N ILE A 133 -6.15 14.53 -7.73
CA ILE A 133 -6.52 15.85 -8.25
C ILE A 133 -5.31 16.48 -8.92
N GLU A 134 -4.20 16.58 -8.19
CA GLU A 134 -2.99 17.24 -8.70
C GLU A 134 -2.16 16.34 -9.61
N LYS A 135 -2.41 15.03 -9.62
CA LYS A 135 -1.65 14.02 -10.39
C LYS A 135 -0.14 14.10 -10.13
N GLY A 136 0.24 14.35 -8.88
CA GLY A 136 1.62 14.58 -8.48
C GLY A 136 2.05 13.75 -7.28
N VAL A 137 3.30 13.95 -6.87
CA VAL A 137 3.89 13.37 -5.66
C VAL A 137 4.55 14.46 -4.83
N TYR A 138 4.54 14.29 -3.52
CA TYR A 138 5.31 15.12 -2.61
C TYR A 138 6.81 14.78 -2.69
N PRO A 139 7.71 15.69 -2.26
CA PRO A 139 9.10 15.34 -1.99
C PRO A 139 9.21 14.17 -0.99
N PRO A 140 10.32 13.41 -1.01
CA PRO A 140 10.51 12.30 -0.08
C PRO A 140 10.39 12.74 1.38
N ARG A 141 9.80 11.86 2.20
CA ARG A 141 9.61 12.07 3.65
C ARG A 141 8.77 13.30 3.96
N THR A 142 7.65 13.45 3.27
CA THR A 142 6.71 14.55 3.54
C THR A 142 5.67 14.14 4.59
N THR A 143 5.18 12.90 4.53
CA THR A 143 4.11 12.39 5.38
C THR A 143 4.61 11.28 6.29
N ARG A 144 4.10 11.25 7.52
CA ARG A 144 4.32 10.18 8.50
C ARG A 144 2.98 9.58 8.85
N HIS A 145 2.70 8.40 8.31
CA HIS A 145 1.53 7.62 8.67
C HIS A 145 1.74 6.91 10.01
N ILE A 146 0.74 7.00 10.88
CA ILE A 146 0.74 6.43 12.22
C ILE A 146 -0.41 5.43 12.27
N PHE A 147 -0.11 4.23 12.77
CA PHE A 147 -1.05 3.11 12.84
C PHE A 147 -1.27 2.73 14.30
N SER A 148 -2.47 2.99 14.83
CA SER A 148 -2.80 2.85 16.25
C SER A 148 -3.63 1.60 16.50
N GLY A 149 -3.21 0.73 17.42
CA GLY A 149 -3.98 -0.49 17.75
C GLY A 149 -3.94 -1.58 16.68
N ILE A 150 -3.09 -1.45 15.66
CA ILE A 150 -2.83 -2.49 14.67
C ILE A 150 -1.33 -2.81 14.61
N LEU A 151 -1.00 -4.09 14.36
CA LEU A 151 0.37 -4.53 14.14
C LEU A 151 0.62 -4.68 12.65
N LEU A 152 1.59 -3.93 12.11
CA LEU A 152 2.03 -4.13 10.74
C LEU A 152 2.81 -5.44 10.64
N PRO A 153 2.40 -6.40 9.79
CA PRO A 153 3.03 -7.71 9.74
C PRO A 153 4.41 -7.65 9.07
N THR A 154 5.27 -8.57 9.44
CA THR A 154 6.41 -8.97 8.61
C THR A 154 5.97 -10.03 7.61
N SER A 155 6.48 -9.97 6.38
CA SER A 155 6.15 -10.91 5.31
C SER A 155 7.26 -11.93 5.04
N TYR A 156 8.53 -11.53 5.11
CA TYR A 156 9.70 -12.36 4.72
C TYR A 156 9.53 -13.12 3.38
N ILE A 157 8.79 -12.53 2.43
CA ILE A 157 8.47 -13.20 1.16
C ILE A 157 9.74 -13.24 0.31
N GLN A 158 10.08 -14.44 -0.18
CA GLN A 158 11.29 -14.64 -0.98
C GLN A 158 11.19 -13.92 -2.31
N LEU A 159 12.28 -13.28 -2.72
CA LEU A 159 12.36 -12.54 -3.98
C LEU A 159 12.13 -13.48 -5.17
N GLU A 160 12.60 -14.72 -5.06
CA GLU A 160 12.40 -15.74 -6.10
C GLU A 160 10.92 -16.11 -6.27
N THR A 161 10.17 -16.24 -5.18
CA THR A 161 8.71 -16.45 -5.25
C THR A 161 8.02 -15.31 -6.00
N LEU A 162 8.46 -14.06 -5.80
CA LEU A 162 7.90 -12.92 -6.52
C LEU A 162 8.28 -12.92 -8.01
N ARG A 163 9.51 -13.35 -8.36
CA ARG A 163 9.95 -13.50 -9.75
C ARG A 163 9.18 -14.59 -10.49
N GLU A 164 8.90 -15.72 -9.85
CA GLU A 164 8.09 -16.78 -10.43
C GLU A 164 6.68 -16.30 -10.78
N LEU A 165 6.11 -15.39 -9.99
CA LEU A 165 4.81 -14.79 -10.28
C LEU A 165 4.83 -13.91 -11.54
N ASN A 166 5.96 -13.25 -11.84
CA ASN A 166 6.09 -12.43 -13.05
C ASN A 166 5.86 -13.24 -14.34
N GLY A 167 6.30 -14.51 -14.37
CA GLY A 167 6.19 -15.40 -15.53
C GLY A 167 4.84 -16.13 -15.65
N LYS A 168 4.01 -16.11 -14.60
CA LYS A 168 2.70 -16.76 -14.60
C LYS A 168 1.61 -15.76 -15.01
N SER A 169 1.21 -15.80 -16.29
CA SER A 169 -0.14 -15.33 -16.67
C SER A 169 -1.16 -16.26 -16.02
N SER A 170 -1.66 -15.93 -14.82
CA SER A 170 -2.43 -16.88 -14.02
C SER A 170 -3.90 -16.99 -14.45
N PRO A 171 -4.40 -18.19 -14.82
CA PRO A 171 -5.83 -18.46 -15.07
C PRO A 171 -6.70 -18.56 -13.80
N LEU A 172 -6.18 -18.16 -12.63
CA LEU A 172 -6.86 -18.29 -11.32
C LEU A 172 -7.12 -16.95 -10.58
N LEU A 173 -6.89 -15.81 -11.23
CA LEU A 173 -7.18 -14.51 -10.64
C LEU A 173 -8.56 -14.02 -11.12
N LYS A 174 -9.63 -14.35 -10.40
CA LYS A 174 -10.96 -13.76 -10.66
C LYS A 174 -11.09 -12.28 -10.25
N ILE A 175 -10.00 -11.66 -9.80
CA ILE A 175 -9.74 -10.23 -9.96
C ILE A 175 -8.25 -10.11 -10.30
N PRO A 176 -7.85 -9.69 -11.52
CA PRO A 176 -6.62 -10.11 -12.21
C PRO A 176 -5.26 -9.74 -11.57
N SER A 177 -5.21 -9.21 -10.35
CA SER A 177 -4.03 -8.51 -9.83
C SER A 177 -3.89 -8.50 -8.31
N ILE A 178 -4.62 -9.36 -7.57
CA ILE A 178 -4.53 -9.45 -6.09
C ILE A 178 -4.60 -10.90 -5.63
N ILE A 179 -3.55 -11.37 -4.95
CA ILE A 179 -3.46 -12.70 -4.34
C ILE A 179 -3.41 -12.50 -2.82
N CYS A 180 -4.50 -12.78 -2.12
CA CYS A 180 -4.47 -12.83 -0.66
C CYS A 180 -4.24 -14.29 -0.23
N PRO A 181 -3.25 -14.59 0.63
CA PRO A 181 -3.12 -15.92 1.21
C PRO A 181 -4.44 -16.29 1.89
N THR A 182 -5.03 -17.42 1.52
CA THR A 182 -6.21 -17.94 2.22
C THR A 182 -5.82 -18.24 3.67
N GLU A 183 -6.69 -17.86 4.62
CA GLU A 183 -6.64 -18.42 5.97
C GLU A 183 -6.77 -19.94 5.81
N ASN A 184 -5.69 -20.68 6.02
CA ASN A 184 -5.75 -22.13 5.87
C ASN A 184 -6.81 -22.67 6.83
N SER A 185 -7.81 -23.33 6.24
CA SER A 185 -8.56 -24.40 6.89
C SER A 185 -7.58 -25.25 7.67
N THR A 186 -7.67 -25.19 9.00
CA THR A 186 -7.04 -26.15 9.89
C THR A 186 -7.55 -27.52 9.51
N SER A 187 -6.80 -28.21 8.66
CA SER A 187 -6.98 -29.62 8.39
C SER A 187 -6.92 -30.31 9.76
N ARG A 188 -8.02 -30.93 10.17
CA ARG A 188 -8.02 -31.96 11.20
C ARG A 188 -7.01 -33.02 10.77
N ARG A 189 -5.83 -32.99 11.37
CA ARG A 189 -5.05 -34.19 11.64
C ARG A 189 -5.13 -34.42 13.14
N THR A 190 -6.14 -35.17 13.54
CA THR A 190 -6.05 -36.01 14.72
C THR A 190 -6.01 -37.44 14.21
N SER A 191 -4.89 -38.08 14.56
CA SER A 191 -4.64 -39.52 14.69
C SER A 191 -5.85 -40.45 14.57
#